data_AF-A0A7W0YAF1-F1
#
_entry.id   AF-A0A7W0YAF1-F1
#
_cell.length_a   1.000
_cell.length_b   1.000
_cell.length_c   1.000
_cell.angle_alpha   90.00
_cell.angle_beta   90.00
_cell.angle_gamma   90.00
#
_symmetry.space_group_name_H-M   'P 1'
#
loop_
_entity.id
_entity.type
_entity.pdbx_description
1 polymer ?
#
loop_
_entity_poly.entity_id
_entity_poly.type
_entity_poly.pdbx_seq_one_letter_code
_entity_poly.pdbx_strand_id
1 'polypeptide(L)'
;GHYMPTTPTPAMWLVIELVDAHGALMGARYAHRIGRDIEYADGAWIEHADTRIAPGAELAIARAWRDPRTKHVTHARITVEVAPDDYYTRLYERQLATRLPPARRALYEAALAKARAAVYVAERRLVAVGN
;
A
#
# COMPACT_ATOMS: atom_id res chain seq x y z
N GLY A 1 2.12 11.72 -20.73
CA GLY A 1 1.70 11.35 -19.37
C GLY A 1 2.85 10.66 -18.64
N HIS A 2 2.75 10.49 -17.32
CA HIS A 2 3.75 9.79 -16.51
C HIS A 2 3.14 8.56 -15.82
N TYR A 3 3.99 7.67 -15.33
CA TYR A 3 3.56 6.54 -14.51
C TYR A 3 2.82 7.03 -13.25
N MET A 4 1.93 6.21 -12.70
CA MET A 4 1.26 6.45 -11.45
C MET A 4 1.66 5.41 -10.39
N PRO A 5 2.21 5.85 -9.24
CA PRO A 5 2.69 7.22 -8.98
C PRO A 5 3.97 7.57 -9.78
N THR A 6 4.22 8.87 -9.98
CA THR A 6 5.28 9.35 -10.90
C THR A 6 6.70 9.04 -10.43
N THR A 7 7.00 9.28 -9.16
CA THR A 7 8.34 9.14 -8.57
C THR A 7 8.46 7.80 -7.81
N PRO A 8 9.69 7.32 -7.52
CA PRO A 8 9.88 6.07 -6.79
C PRO A 8 9.55 6.15 -5.28
N THR A 9 9.41 7.37 -4.74
CA THR A 9 9.18 7.58 -3.30
C THR A 9 7.80 7.10 -2.85
N PRO A 10 6.69 7.55 -3.46
CA PRO A 10 5.37 7.11 -3.06
C PRO A 10 5.04 5.70 -3.54
N ALA A 11 4.17 5.05 -2.79
CA ALA A 11 3.45 3.88 -3.24
C ALA A 11 1.97 4.01 -2.89
N MET A 12 1.14 3.27 -3.61
CA MET A 12 -0.29 3.20 -3.39
C MET A 12 -0.70 1.76 -3.16
N TRP A 13 -1.75 1.54 -2.37
CA TRP A 13 -2.36 0.24 -2.17
C TRP A 13 -3.80 0.27 -2.62
N LEU A 14 -4.12 -0.57 -3.60
CA LEU A 14 -5.49 -0.94 -3.89
C LEU A 14 -5.90 -2.05 -2.93
N VAL A 15 -6.76 -1.73 -1.98
CA VAL A 15 -7.27 -2.65 -0.97
C VAL A 15 -8.72 -3.00 -1.30
N ILE A 16 -9.00 -4.30 -1.40
CA ILE A 16 -10.34 -4.86 -1.60
C ILE A 16 -10.70 -5.69 -0.38
N GLU A 17 -11.77 -5.30 0.29
CA GLU A 17 -12.31 -6.00 1.46
C GLU A 17 -13.76 -6.39 1.20
N LEU A 18 -14.12 -7.64 1.46
CA LEU A 18 -15.53 -8.05 1.44
C LEU A 18 -16.16 -7.79 2.80
N VAL A 19 -17.29 -7.09 2.81
CA VAL A 19 -17.96 -6.67 4.03
C VAL A 19 -19.46 -7.01 4.00
N ASP A 20 -20.05 -7.17 5.18
CA ASP A 20 -21.50 -7.30 5.34
C ASP A 20 -22.22 -5.94 5.35
N ALA A 21 -23.54 -5.96 5.57
CA ALA A 21 -24.37 -4.75 5.62
C ALA A 21 -24.00 -3.79 6.77
N HIS A 22 -23.27 -4.27 7.78
CA HIS A 22 -22.79 -3.48 8.92
C HIS A 22 -21.34 -3.01 8.72
N GLY A 23 -20.72 -3.34 7.58
CA GLY A 23 -19.32 -2.98 7.28
C GLY A 23 -18.29 -3.88 7.96
N ALA A 24 -18.70 -5.00 8.56
CA ALA A 24 -17.80 -5.96 9.18
C ALA A 24 -17.09 -6.79 8.11
N LEU A 25 -15.78 -7.06 8.30
CA LEU A 25 -14.96 -7.82 7.36
C LEU A 25 -15.37 -9.30 7.34
N MET A 26 -15.78 -9.81 6.18
CA MET A 26 -16.20 -11.19 5.97
C MET A 26 -15.04 -12.10 5.56
N GLY A 27 -13.93 -12.01 6.30
CA GLY A 27 -12.77 -12.89 6.16
C GLY A 27 -11.91 -12.70 4.90
N ALA A 28 -12.26 -11.76 4.04
CA ALA A 28 -11.68 -11.59 2.72
C ALA A 28 -11.09 -10.19 2.56
N ARG A 29 -9.75 -10.08 2.60
CA ARG A 29 -8.97 -8.86 2.32
C ARG A 29 -7.86 -9.16 1.32
N TYR A 30 -7.73 -8.28 0.33
CA TYR A 30 -6.69 -8.31 -0.68
C TYR A 30 -6.09 -6.91 -0.77
N ALA A 31 -4.77 -6.84 -0.90
CA ALA A 31 -4.07 -5.58 -1.09
C ALA A 31 -3.06 -5.75 -2.22
N HIS A 32 -3.07 -4.82 -3.17
CA HIS A 32 -2.13 -4.77 -4.28
C HIS A 32 -1.32 -3.47 -4.20
N ARG A 33 0.00 -3.58 -4.11
CA ARG A 33 0.91 -2.43 -4.11
C ARG A 33 1.16 -1.95 -5.53
N ILE A 34 0.97 -0.65 -5.75
CA ILE A 34 1.23 0.08 -6.99
C ILE A 34 2.36 1.07 -6.69
N GLY A 35 3.56 0.80 -7.20
CA GLY A 35 4.72 1.64 -6.92
C GLY A 35 5.99 1.03 -7.46
N ARG A 36 7.06 1.82 -7.47
CA ARG A 36 8.40 1.32 -7.79
C ARG A 36 9.04 0.81 -6.52
N ASP A 37 9.55 -0.40 -6.55
CA ASP A 37 10.31 -0.98 -5.44
C ASP A 37 11.80 -0.96 -5.78
N ILE A 38 12.49 0.00 -5.19
CA ILE A 38 13.93 0.19 -5.38
C ILE A 38 14.64 0.26 -4.03
N GLU A 39 15.90 -0.14 -4.05
CA GLU A 39 16.80 -0.09 -2.92
C GLU A 39 18.17 0.39 -3.37
N TYR A 40 18.83 1.19 -2.54
CA TYR A 40 20.25 1.51 -2.73
C TYR A 40 21.08 0.62 -1.82
N ALA A 41 21.86 -0.29 -2.40
CA ALA A 41 22.72 -1.22 -1.69
C ALA A 41 24.04 -1.39 -2.46
N ASP A 42 25.15 -1.55 -1.74
CA ASP A 42 26.49 -1.81 -2.31
C ASP A 42 26.93 -0.82 -3.40
N GLY A 43 26.54 0.45 -3.25
CA GLY A 43 26.91 1.51 -4.19
C GLY A 43 26.07 1.55 -5.48
N ALA A 44 25.02 0.74 -5.57
CA ALA A 44 24.16 0.64 -6.74
C ALA A 44 22.67 0.73 -6.37
N TRP A 45 21.87 1.16 -7.34
CA TRP A 45 20.42 1.06 -7.28
C TRP A 45 19.99 -0.32 -7.78
N ILE A 46 19.21 -1.02 -6.98
CA ILE A 46 18.59 -2.30 -7.28
C ILE A 46 17.09 -2.06 -7.43
N GLU A 47 16.51 -2.51 -8.54
CA GLU A 47 15.07 -2.52 -8.75
C GLU A 47 14.54 -3.94 -8.53
N HIS A 48 13.66 -4.09 -7.55
CA HIS A 48 13.02 -5.36 -7.21
C HIS A 48 11.73 -5.58 -8.00
N ALA A 49 10.96 -4.50 -8.20
CA ALA A 49 9.73 -4.52 -8.99
C ALA A 49 9.31 -3.10 -9.42
N ASP A 50 8.60 -3.00 -10.53
CA ASP A 50 7.87 -1.78 -10.91
C ASP A 50 6.42 -2.13 -11.25
N THR A 51 5.50 -1.85 -10.33
CA THR A 51 4.06 -2.09 -10.50
C THR A 51 3.28 -0.80 -10.77
N ARG A 52 3.97 0.30 -11.10
CA ARG A 52 3.32 1.57 -11.41
C ARG A 52 2.46 1.44 -12.67
N ILE A 53 1.35 2.17 -12.69
CA ILE A 53 0.44 2.16 -13.83
C ILE A 53 1.01 3.10 -14.91
N ALA A 54 1.23 2.59 -16.11
CA ALA A 54 1.71 3.38 -17.23
C ALA A 54 0.68 4.44 -17.69
N PRO A 55 1.09 5.53 -18.35
CA PRO A 55 0.15 6.53 -18.85
C PRO A 55 -0.90 5.91 -19.79
N GLY A 56 -2.19 6.10 -19.49
CA GLY A 56 -3.29 5.56 -20.29
C GLY A 56 -3.51 4.05 -20.13
N ALA A 57 -2.75 3.38 -19.25
CA ALA A 57 -2.98 1.99 -18.91
C ALA A 57 -4.01 1.85 -17.77
N GLU A 58 -4.60 0.66 -17.69
CA GLU A 58 -5.53 0.28 -16.64
C GLU A 58 -4.98 -0.90 -15.84
N LEU A 59 -5.29 -0.93 -14.54
CA LEU A 59 -5.02 -2.08 -13.68
C LEU A 59 -6.32 -2.83 -13.42
N ALA A 60 -6.40 -4.07 -13.90
CA ALA A 60 -7.52 -4.97 -13.62
C ALA A 60 -7.13 -6.01 -12.57
N ILE A 61 -7.95 -6.14 -11.51
CA ILE A 61 -7.77 -7.14 -10.46
C ILE A 61 -8.95 -8.10 -10.47
N ALA A 62 -8.66 -9.40 -10.63
CA ALA A 62 -9.63 -10.48 -10.50
C ALA A 62 -9.22 -11.39 -9.34
N ARG A 63 -10.14 -11.65 -8.39
CA ARG A 63 -9.91 -12.50 -7.23
C ARG A 63 -11.13 -13.34 -6.92
N ALA A 64 -10.89 -14.63 -6.67
CA ALA A 64 -11.89 -15.52 -6.09
C ALA A 64 -11.68 -15.63 -4.58
N TRP A 65 -12.79 -15.73 -3.85
CA TRP A 65 -12.81 -15.84 -2.39
C TRP A 65 -13.45 -17.15 -1.99
N ARG A 66 -12.85 -17.85 -1.02
CA ARG A 66 -13.29 -19.19 -0.58
C ARG A 66 -13.67 -19.25 0.90
N ASP A 67 -13.59 -18.14 1.62
CA ASP A 67 -13.93 -18.12 3.05
C ASP A 67 -15.44 -18.36 3.21
N PRO A 68 -15.89 -19.31 4.05
CA PRO A 68 -17.32 -19.60 4.21
C PRO A 68 -18.16 -18.39 4.65
N ARG A 69 -17.55 -17.37 5.26
CA ARG A 69 -18.23 -16.12 5.64
C ARG A 69 -18.62 -15.26 4.44
N THR A 70 -18.05 -15.51 3.25
CA THR A 70 -18.38 -14.71 2.06
C THR A 70 -19.84 -14.82 1.64
N LYS A 71 -20.57 -15.84 2.11
CA LYS A 71 -22.03 -15.98 1.94
C LYS A 71 -22.85 -14.84 2.58
N HIS A 72 -22.25 -14.07 3.47
CA HIS A 72 -22.90 -12.94 4.16
C HIS A 72 -22.43 -11.58 3.62
N VAL A 73 -21.61 -11.58 2.56
CA VAL A 73 -21.10 -10.34 1.97
C VAL A 73 -22.23 -9.63 1.24
N THR A 74 -22.30 -8.33 1.44
CA THR A 74 -23.22 -7.47 0.70
C THR A 74 -22.47 -6.45 -0.16
N HIS A 75 -21.23 -6.09 0.22
CA HIS A 75 -20.44 -5.11 -0.50
C HIS A 75 -18.95 -5.51 -0.58
N ALA A 76 -18.29 -5.06 -1.65
CA ALA A 76 -16.85 -4.90 -1.69
C ALA A 76 -16.49 -3.45 -1.32
N ARG A 77 -15.71 -3.28 -0.25
CA ARG A 77 -15.06 -2.02 0.10
C ARG A 77 -13.73 -1.91 -0.64
N ILE A 78 -13.67 -1.00 -1.59
CA ILE A 78 -12.48 -0.70 -2.39
C ILE A 78 -11.86 0.57 -1.84
N THR A 79 -10.60 0.51 -1.40
CA THR A 79 -9.86 1.64 -0.86
C THR A 79 -8.57 1.82 -1.64
N VAL A 80 -8.26 3.04 -2.04
CA VAL A 80 -6.94 3.43 -2.54
C VAL A 80 -6.25 4.21 -1.43
N GLU A 81 -5.28 3.58 -0.80
CA GLU A 81 -4.42 4.18 0.21
C GLU A 81 -3.13 4.66 -0.44
N VAL A 82 -2.64 5.84 -0.06
CA VAL A 82 -1.40 6.42 -0.55
C VAL A 82 -0.44 6.57 0.61
N ALA A 83 0.77 6.03 0.46
CA ALA A 83 1.89 6.33 1.33
C ALA A 83 2.88 7.22 0.55
N PRO A 84 2.87 8.55 0.75
CA PRO A 84 3.72 9.48 0.01
C PRO A 84 5.22 9.20 0.17
N ASP A 85 5.58 8.70 1.36
CA ASP A 85 6.95 8.48 1.81
C ASP A 85 7.29 6.98 1.92
N ASP A 86 6.69 6.10 1.12
CA ASP A 86 6.90 4.63 1.22
C ASP A 86 8.38 4.22 1.15
N TYR A 87 9.14 4.74 0.17
CA TYR A 87 10.58 4.48 0.09
C TYR A 87 11.31 4.85 1.38
N TYR A 88 11.04 6.05 1.92
CA TYR A 88 11.69 6.54 3.12
C TYR A 88 11.24 5.80 4.38
N THR A 89 9.97 5.44 4.48
CA THR A 89 9.42 4.58 5.55
C THR A 89 10.25 3.30 5.66
N ARG A 90 10.43 2.58 4.54
CA ARG A 90 11.19 1.34 4.49
C ARG A 90 12.68 1.56 4.76
N LEU A 91 13.25 2.67 4.29
CA LEU A 91 14.63 3.05 4.60
C LEU A 91 14.82 3.28 6.10
N TYR A 92 13.92 4.03 6.76
CA TYR A 92 14.00 4.30 8.19
C TYR A 92 13.85 3.01 9.00
N GLU A 93 12.92 2.13 8.63
CA GLU A 93 12.77 0.81 9.24
C GLU A 93 14.05 -0.03 9.14
N ARG A 94 14.67 -0.11 7.95
CA ARG A 94 15.95 -0.80 7.76
C ARG A 94 17.07 -0.20 8.61
N GLN A 95 17.18 1.13 8.66
CA GLN A 95 18.18 1.81 9.48
C GLN A 95 17.97 1.53 10.98
N LEU A 96 16.72 1.59 11.45
CA LEU A 96 16.37 1.35 12.86
C LEU A 96 16.60 -0.09 13.31
N ALA A 97 16.57 -1.05 12.39
CA ALA A 97 16.93 -2.46 12.63
C ALA A 97 18.43 -2.66 12.88
N THR A 98 19.28 -1.68 12.54
CA THR A 98 20.72 -1.71 12.83
C THR A 98 21.05 -1.05 14.18
N ARG A 99 22.30 -1.23 14.65
CA ARG A 99 22.79 -0.51 15.84
C ARG A 99 23.17 0.92 15.47
N LEU A 100 22.47 1.89 16.05
CA LEU A 100 22.67 3.31 15.82
C LEU A 100 23.01 4.06 17.12
N PRO A 101 23.79 5.14 17.07
CA PRO A 101 23.91 6.07 18.19
C PRO A 101 22.55 6.67 18.57
N PRO A 102 22.29 6.95 19.87
CA PRO A 102 20.97 7.38 20.35
C PRO A 102 20.38 8.59 19.61
N ALA A 103 21.20 9.62 19.35
CA ALA A 103 20.74 10.81 18.64
C ALA A 103 20.27 10.51 17.20
N ARG A 104 20.98 9.63 16.48
CA ARG A 104 20.62 9.23 15.11
C ARG A 104 19.37 8.35 15.09
N ARG A 105 19.23 7.46 16.08
CA ARG A 105 18.02 6.65 16.27
C ARG A 105 16.79 7.53 16.46
N ALA A 106 16.87 8.52 17.35
CA ALA A 106 15.76 9.44 17.62
C ALA A 106 15.30 10.21 16.36
N LEU A 107 16.25 10.63 15.50
CA LEU A 107 15.92 11.27 14.22
C LEU A 107 15.15 10.34 13.28
N TYR A 108 15.59 9.08 13.15
CA TYR A 108 14.89 8.11 12.30
C TYR A 108 13.52 7.71 12.87
N GLU A 109 13.37 7.59 14.19
CA GLU A 109 12.08 7.32 14.83
C GLU A 109 11.09 8.47 14.57
N ALA A 110 11.53 9.72 14.73
CA ALA A 110 10.71 10.89 14.44
C ALA A 110 10.33 10.97 12.95
N ALA A 111 11.28 10.70 12.05
CA ALA A 111 11.03 10.68 10.61
C ALA A 111 10.07 9.56 10.20
N LEU A 112 10.22 8.36 10.77
CA LEU A 112 9.31 7.22 10.54
C LEU A 112 7.90 7.51 11.05
N ALA A 113 7.77 8.10 12.23
CA ALA A 113 6.48 8.51 12.77
C ALA A 113 5.77 9.51 11.84
N LYS A 114 6.50 10.51 11.34
CA LYS A 114 5.98 11.49 10.38
C LYS A 114 5.57 10.83 9.05
N ALA A 115 6.41 9.97 8.48
CA ALA A 115 6.14 9.29 7.22
C ALA A 115 4.89 8.39 7.31
N ARG A 116 4.74 7.65 8.43
CA ARG A 116 3.55 6.83 8.70
C ARG A 116 2.29 7.67 8.89
N ALA A 117 2.39 8.82 9.56
CA ALA A 117 1.27 9.73 9.75
C ALA A 117 0.82 10.43 8.45
N ALA A 118 1.68 10.47 7.43
CA ALA A 118 1.37 11.06 6.13
C ALA A 118 0.55 10.13 5.22
N VAL A 119 0.32 8.87 5.61
CA VAL A 119 -0.53 7.94 4.85
C VAL A 119 -1.97 8.42 4.86
N TYR A 120 -2.61 8.42 3.70
CA TYR A 120 -3.99 8.87 3.55
C TYR A 120 -4.79 8.01 2.58
N VAL A 121 -6.12 8.06 2.70
CA VAL A 121 -7.04 7.43 1.77
C VAL A 121 -7.38 8.43 0.67
N ALA A 122 -6.90 8.18 -0.54
CA ALA A 122 -7.23 8.99 -1.71
C ALA A 122 -8.67 8.72 -2.17
N GLU A 123 -9.11 7.47 -2.05
CA GLU A 123 -10.43 7.06 -2.47
C GLU A 123 -10.94 5.89 -1.64
N ARG A 124 -12.24 5.90 -1.34
CA ARG A 124 -12.95 4.77 -0.75
C ARG A 124 -14.33 4.66 -1.36
N ARG A 125 -14.67 3.47 -1.85
CA ARG A 125 -16.00 3.16 -2.40
C ARG A 125 -16.53 1.85 -1.82
N LEU A 126 -17.85 1.80 -1.65
CA LEU A 126 -18.59 0.55 -1.43
C LEU A 126 -19.27 0.18 -2.74
N VAL A 127 -19.03 -1.03 -3.20
CA VAL A 127 -19.64 -1.58 -4.41
C VAL A 127 -20.51 -2.76 -3.98
N ALA A 128 -21.81 -2.70 -4.24
CA ALA A 128 -22.69 -3.82 -3.95
C ALA A 128 -22.22 -5.04 -4.78
N VAL A 129 -22.05 -6.18 -4.12
CA VAL A 129 -21.90 -7.45 -4.84
C VAL A 129 -23.31 -7.98 -5.06
N GLY A 130 -23.68 -8.16 -6.34
CA GLY A 130 -24.98 -8.71 -6.69
C GLY A 130 -25.14 -10.09 -6.06
N ASN A 131 -26.33 -10.36 -5.50
CA ASN A 131 -26.78 -11.71 -5.19
C ASN A 131 -27.03 -12.49 -6.48
#